data_AF-A0A3C0Q639-F1
#
_entry.id   AF-A0A3C0Q639-F1
#
_cell.length_a   1.000
_cell.length_b   1.000
_cell.length_c   1.000
_cell.angle_alpha   90.00
_cell.angle_beta   90.00
_cell.angle_gamma   90.00
#
_symmetry.space_group_name_H-M   'P 1'
#
loop_
_entity.id
_entity.type
_entity.pdbx_description
1 polymer ?
#
loop_
_entity_poly.entity_id
_entity_poly.type
_entity_poly.pdbx_seq_one_letter_code
_entity_poly.pdbx_strand_id
1 'polypeptide(L)'
;MDCKNYPAYLQKQVLNNDAIELHYARPDITKANFMGICSVTSYSKIAHHPDALSPLDQESLISTSKWFLDISRKSDWGKDVRWFIQDQLLDTPGKAQVISRNNAMRPPVQFLDYQGIQDTDILQEYFIPIAAASHFMDDLKAIVTTENINILSITLRHVKADHESFLPYAPNETIAFVLYINHGKDAASVERAKNWTRQLINAAQLRGGSYYLTYANYATSEQIRKSYPMLDNFFAKKRQYDPLGLFSNKFYEQYALHATD
;
A
#
# COMPACT_ATOMS: atom_id res chain seq x y z
N MET A 1 5.75 -18.07 -3.47
CA MET A 1 4.59 -18.75 -4.11
C MET A 1 4.16 -17.96 -5.33
N ASP A 2 3.40 -18.53 -6.27
CA ASP A 2 2.74 -17.72 -7.33
C ASP A 2 1.83 -16.68 -6.67
N CYS A 3 2.01 -15.41 -7.02
CA CYS A 3 1.27 -14.34 -6.37
C CYS A 3 -0.24 -14.38 -6.65
N LYS A 4 -0.69 -14.90 -7.80
CA LYS A 4 -2.13 -15.05 -8.08
C LYS A 4 -2.85 -15.96 -7.10
N ASN A 5 -2.12 -16.88 -6.49
CA ASN A 5 -2.64 -17.81 -5.48
C ASN A 5 -2.69 -17.20 -4.07
N TYR A 6 -2.12 -16.00 -3.87
CA TYR A 6 -2.07 -15.35 -2.56
C TYR A 6 -3.46 -15.14 -1.93
N PRO A 7 -4.50 -14.65 -2.63
CA PRO A 7 -5.81 -14.46 -2.01
C PRO A 7 -6.42 -15.77 -1.49
N ALA A 8 -6.29 -16.86 -2.25
CA ALA A 8 -6.76 -18.18 -1.83
C ALA A 8 -5.94 -18.74 -0.67
N TYR A 9 -4.62 -18.52 -0.67
CA TYR A 9 -3.75 -18.88 0.45
C TYR A 9 -4.14 -18.12 1.72
N LEU A 10 -4.35 -16.81 1.63
CA LEU A 10 -4.78 -15.96 2.74
C LEU A 10 -6.07 -16.51 3.38
N GLN A 11 -7.11 -16.76 2.57
CA GLN A 11 -8.38 -17.29 3.08
C GLN A 11 -8.26 -18.66 3.74
N LYS A 12 -7.52 -19.59 3.11
CA LYS A 12 -7.48 -20.98 3.57
C LYS A 12 -6.53 -21.22 4.73
N GLN A 13 -5.37 -20.56 4.73
CA GLN A 13 -4.24 -20.90 5.61
C GLN A 13 -3.98 -19.85 6.69
N VAL A 14 -4.41 -18.61 6.47
CA VAL A 14 -4.10 -17.49 7.38
C VAL A 14 -5.34 -17.09 8.17
N LEU A 15 -6.44 -16.75 7.51
CA LEU A 15 -7.63 -16.21 8.18
C LEU A 15 -8.32 -17.19 9.12
N ASN A 16 -8.17 -18.50 8.87
CA ASN A 16 -8.73 -19.56 9.72
C ASN A 16 -7.76 -20.05 10.81
N ASN A 17 -6.61 -19.37 10.98
CA ASN A 17 -5.57 -19.79 11.91
C ASN A 17 -5.35 -18.75 13.00
N ASP A 18 -6.00 -18.96 14.15
CA ASP A 18 -5.94 -18.06 15.31
C ASP A 18 -4.54 -17.94 15.95
N ALA A 19 -3.59 -18.80 15.55
CA ALA A 19 -2.21 -18.66 15.96
C ALA A 19 -1.49 -17.52 15.24
N ILE A 20 -1.92 -17.14 14.02
CA ILE A 20 -1.30 -16.09 13.22
C ILE A 20 -1.83 -14.72 13.63
N GLU A 21 -0.95 -13.84 14.07
CA GLU A 21 -1.29 -12.50 14.56
C GLU A 21 -0.96 -11.39 13.56
N LEU A 22 0.10 -11.57 12.77
CA LEU A 22 0.50 -10.63 11.74
C LEU A 22 0.84 -11.38 10.47
N HIS A 23 0.41 -10.83 9.34
CA HIS A 23 0.60 -11.45 8.05
C HIS A 23 0.68 -10.41 6.94
N TYR A 24 1.65 -10.57 6.04
CA TYR A 24 1.73 -9.80 4.81
C TYR A 24 2.44 -10.58 3.71
N ALA A 25 2.26 -10.13 2.47
CA ALA A 25 3.02 -10.60 1.33
C ALA A 25 3.68 -9.46 0.56
N ARG A 26 4.78 -9.77 -0.11
CA ARG A 26 5.52 -8.85 -0.98
C ARG A 26 5.64 -9.46 -2.37
N PRO A 27 4.95 -8.89 -3.37
CA PRO A 27 5.12 -9.25 -4.77
C PRO A 27 6.49 -8.85 -5.30
N ASP A 28 6.96 -9.64 -6.26
CA ASP A 28 8.08 -9.31 -7.13
C ASP A 28 7.76 -8.02 -7.93
N ILE A 29 8.68 -7.06 -7.89
CA ILE A 29 8.55 -5.76 -8.58
C ILE A 29 9.47 -5.63 -9.80
N THR A 30 10.23 -6.67 -10.13
CA THR A 30 11.11 -6.70 -11.30
C THR A 30 10.30 -6.66 -12.59
N LYS A 31 10.82 -6.02 -13.64
CA LYS A 31 10.06 -5.90 -14.91
C LYS A 31 9.79 -7.26 -15.56
N ALA A 32 10.76 -8.18 -15.48
CA ALA A 32 10.65 -9.50 -16.11
C ALA A 32 9.57 -10.39 -15.45
N ASN A 33 9.37 -10.24 -14.13
CA ASN A 33 8.49 -11.11 -13.36
C ASN A 33 7.52 -10.33 -12.46
N PHE A 34 7.10 -9.13 -12.88
CA PHE A 34 6.25 -8.26 -12.08
C PHE A 34 4.99 -9.00 -11.59
N MET A 35 4.84 -9.06 -10.27
CA MET A 35 3.80 -9.79 -9.53
C MET A 35 3.67 -11.28 -9.86
N GLY A 36 4.71 -11.91 -10.43
CA GLY A 36 4.71 -13.34 -10.71
C GLY A 36 4.85 -14.17 -9.43
N ILE A 37 5.76 -13.79 -8.55
CA ILE A 37 6.01 -14.48 -7.27
C ILE A 37 5.70 -13.53 -6.12
N CYS A 38 5.14 -14.08 -5.04
CA CYS A 38 4.98 -13.41 -3.76
C CYS A 38 5.77 -14.13 -2.66
N SER A 39 6.58 -13.36 -1.93
CA SER A 39 7.13 -13.76 -0.64
C SER A 39 6.11 -13.47 0.45
N VAL A 40 6.01 -14.34 1.45
CA VAL A 40 4.94 -14.30 2.45
C VAL A 40 5.55 -14.46 3.84
N THR A 41 5.16 -13.56 4.74
CA THR A 41 5.64 -13.54 6.11
C THR A 41 4.45 -13.64 7.06
N SER A 42 4.49 -14.63 7.96
CA SER A 42 3.49 -14.84 9.00
C SER A 42 4.18 -14.85 10.36
N TYR A 43 3.59 -14.15 11.33
CA TYR A 43 4.02 -14.18 12.73
C TYR A 43 2.98 -14.91 13.54
N SER A 44 3.40 -15.99 14.21
CA SER A 44 2.54 -16.78 15.07
C SER A 44 2.83 -16.52 16.54
N LYS A 45 1.80 -16.64 17.39
CA LYS A 45 1.97 -16.62 18.84
C LYS A 45 2.89 -17.75 19.29
N ILE A 46 3.76 -17.43 20.25
CA ILE A 46 4.53 -18.42 21.00
C ILE A 46 3.82 -18.67 22.34
N ALA A 47 3.88 -19.91 22.83
CA ALA A 47 3.19 -20.30 24.07
C ALA A 47 3.80 -19.64 25.33
N HIS A 48 5.07 -19.28 25.30
CA HIS A 48 5.79 -18.72 26.45
C HIS A 48 6.40 -17.38 26.05
N HIS A 49 5.93 -16.32 26.71
CA HIS A 49 6.51 -14.99 26.56
C HIS A 49 7.76 -14.90 27.46
N PRO A 50 8.90 -14.41 26.95
CA PRO A 50 10.02 -14.08 27.83
C PRO A 50 9.58 -13.00 28.83
N ASP A 51 9.92 -13.18 30.11
CA ASP A 51 9.51 -12.28 31.21
C ASP A 51 10.02 -10.84 31.03
N ALA A 52 11.13 -10.68 30.30
CA ALA A 52 11.72 -9.38 30.00
C ALA A 52 11.22 -8.84 28.66
N LEU A 53 10.80 -7.57 28.65
CA LEU A 53 10.54 -6.83 27.41
C LEU A 53 11.80 -6.82 26.56
N SER A 54 11.70 -7.30 25.31
CA SER A 54 12.79 -7.18 24.36
C SER A 54 13.10 -5.69 24.10
N PRO A 55 14.38 -5.28 24.06
CA PRO A 55 14.73 -3.93 23.67
C PRO A 55 14.21 -3.65 22.25
N LEU A 56 13.95 -2.37 21.96
CA LEU A 56 13.56 -1.96 20.63
C LEU A 56 14.75 -2.09 19.69
N ASP A 57 14.53 -2.73 18.54
CA ASP A 57 15.59 -2.88 17.54
C ASP A 57 16.00 -1.50 17.02
N GLN A 58 17.30 -1.24 16.98
CA GLN A 58 17.85 -0.06 16.34
C GLN A 58 17.97 -0.31 14.83
N GLU A 59 17.62 0.70 14.03
CA GLU A 59 17.80 0.62 12.59
C GLU A 59 19.30 0.47 12.28
N SER A 60 19.66 -0.61 11.59
CA SER A 60 21.02 -0.87 11.12
C SER A 60 21.03 -0.88 9.59
N LEU A 61 22.20 -0.69 8.98
CA LEU A 61 22.36 -0.69 7.51
C LEU A 61 21.52 0.38 6.77
N ILE A 62 21.21 1.50 7.44
CA ILE A 62 20.37 2.59 6.90
C ILE A 62 20.97 3.14 5.59
N SER A 63 22.27 3.42 5.56
CA SER A 63 22.96 3.96 4.38
C SER A 63 22.95 3.00 3.20
N THR A 64 23.17 1.71 3.45
CA THR A 64 23.13 0.65 2.44
C THR A 64 21.72 0.47 1.88
N SER A 65 20.71 0.44 2.75
CA SER A 65 19.29 0.32 2.36
C SER A 65 18.82 1.53 1.55
N LYS A 66 19.23 2.73 1.96
CA LYS A 66 18.96 3.99 1.25
C LYS A 66 19.61 4.01 -0.12
N TRP A 67 20.86 3.56 -0.23
CA TRP A 67 21.57 3.44 -1.50
C TRP A 67 20.89 2.45 -2.47
N PHE A 68 20.46 1.27 -2.00
CA PHE A 68 19.71 0.33 -2.84
C PHE A 68 18.35 0.90 -3.30
N LEU A 69 17.66 1.64 -2.43
CA LEU A 69 16.43 2.33 -2.79
C LEU A 69 16.70 3.44 -3.83
N ASP A 70 17.79 4.20 -3.68
CA ASP A 70 18.21 5.23 -4.64
C ASP A 70 18.53 4.65 -6.03
N ILE A 71 19.18 3.48 -6.09
CA ILE A 71 19.43 2.81 -7.39
C ILE A 71 18.12 2.30 -7.97
N SER A 72 17.23 1.73 -7.15
CA SER A 72 15.90 1.26 -7.58
C SER A 72 15.04 2.38 -8.18
N ARG A 73 15.20 3.63 -7.73
CA ARG A 73 14.52 4.81 -8.30
C ARG A 73 14.98 5.11 -9.72
N LYS A 74 16.29 4.96 -9.99
CA LYS A 74 16.92 5.44 -11.23
C LYS A 74 17.11 4.35 -12.30
N SER A 75 16.98 3.08 -11.93
CA SER A 75 17.29 1.97 -12.82
C SER A 75 16.48 0.72 -12.50
N ASP A 76 15.96 0.07 -13.55
CA ASP A 76 15.29 -1.23 -13.45
C ASP A 76 16.24 -2.33 -12.97
N TRP A 77 17.52 -2.29 -13.39
CA TRP A 77 18.56 -3.18 -12.86
C TRP A 77 18.75 -3.00 -11.34
N GLY A 78 18.55 -1.78 -10.83
CA GLY A 78 18.58 -1.51 -9.38
C GLY A 78 17.48 -2.26 -8.63
N LYS A 79 16.30 -2.35 -9.23
CA LYS A 79 15.17 -3.10 -8.68
C LYS A 79 15.47 -4.60 -8.70
N ASP A 80 16.07 -5.09 -9.78
CA ASP A 80 16.46 -6.50 -9.91
C ASP A 80 17.50 -6.89 -8.85
N VAL A 81 18.53 -6.05 -8.63
CA VAL A 81 19.53 -6.26 -7.57
C VAL A 81 18.90 -6.21 -6.18
N ARG A 82 18.00 -5.25 -5.92
CA ARG A 82 17.30 -5.16 -4.64
C ARG A 82 16.41 -6.37 -4.41
N TRP A 83 15.65 -6.81 -5.40
CA TRP A 83 14.81 -8.00 -5.29
C TRP A 83 15.66 -9.23 -5.01
N PHE A 84 16.77 -9.41 -5.73
CA PHE A 84 17.72 -10.48 -5.47
C PHE A 84 18.25 -10.45 -4.02
N ILE A 85 18.61 -9.28 -3.49
CA ILE A 85 19.07 -9.14 -2.10
C ILE A 85 17.94 -9.42 -1.09
N GLN A 86 16.75 -8.89 -1.34
CA GLN A 86 15.56 -9.07 -0.52
C GLN A 86 15.21 -10.58 -0.42
N ASP A 87 15.12 -11.25 -1.56
CA ASP A 87 14.78 -12.68 -1.69
C ASP A 87 15.87 -13.59 -1.12
N GLN A 88 17.15 -13.30 -1.37
CA GLN A 88 18.25 -14.19 -1.00
C GLN A 88 18.76 -13.99 0.44
N LEU A 89 18.71 -12.78 0.99
CA LEU A 89 19.38 -12.45 2.27
C LEU A 89 18.42 -12.10 3.42
N LEU A 90 17.23 -11.57 3.13
CA LEU A 90 16.31 -11.08 4.16
C LEU A 90 15.08 -11.97 4.32
N ASP A 91 14.46 -12.35 3.21
CA ASP A 91 13.23 -13.13 3.17
C ASP A 91 13.51 -14.63 2.90
N THR A 92 14.68 -15.15 3.32
CA THR A 92 15.06 -16.56 3.14
C THR A 92 13.98 -17.48 3.73
N PRO A 93 13.31 -18.31 2.91
CA PRO A 93 12.22 -19.17 3.36
C PRO A 93 12.65 -20.10 4.50
N GLY A 94 11.81 -20.22 5.54
CA GLY A 94 12.04 -21.13 6.66
C GLY A 94 12.86 -20.56 7.83
N LYS A 95 13.34 -19.32 7.75
CA LYS A 95 13.95 -18.64 8.90
C LYS A 95 12.88 -18.26 9.92
N ALA A 96 12.86 -18.96 11.06
CA ALA A 96 12.03 -18.60 12.20
C ALA A 96 12.85 -17.75 13.18
N GLN A 97 12.28 -16.64 13.64
CA GLN A 97 12.86 -15.81 14.69
C GLN A 97 11.80 -15.41 15.70
N VAL A 98 12.18 -15.37 16.97
CA VAL A 98 11.34 -14.81 18.03
C VAL A 98 11.54 -13.30 18.03
N ILE A 99 10.46 -12.55 17.85
CA ILE A 99 10.47 -11.09 17.81
C ILE A 99 9.27 -10.55 18.59
N SER A 100 9.46 -9.41 19.26
CA SER A 100 8.34 -8.71 19.89
C SER A 100 7.41 -8.11 18.83
N ARG A 101 6.11 -7.98 19.14
CA ARG A 101 5.15 -7.31 18.24
C ARG A 101 5.60 -5.89 17.90
N ASN A 102 6.17 -5.17 18.88
CA ASN A 102 6.67 -3.81 18.68
C ASN A 102 7.81 -3.77 17.64
N ASN A 103 8.77 -4.70 17.72
CA ASN A 103 9.85 -4.76 16.73
C ASN A 103 9.35 -5.24 15.36
N ALA A 104 8.40 -6.17 15.31
CA ALA A 104 7.77 -6.59 14.06
C ALA A 104 7.00 -5.45 13.36
N MET A 105 6.39 -4.55 14.14
CA MET A 105 5.68 -3.36 13.65
C MET A 105 6.56 -2.11 13.53
N ARG A 106 7.88 -2.23 13.78
CA ARG A 106 8.87 -1.17 13.62
C ARG A 106 9.85 -1.53 12.49
N PRO A 107 9.39 -1.61 11.22
CA PRO A 107 10.33 -1.72 10.13
C PRO A 107 11.24 -0.49 10.12
N PRO A 108 12.49 -0.61 9.65
CA PRO A 108 13.35 0.56 9.51
C PRO A 108 12.66 1.56 8.57
N VAL A 109 12.54 2.83 8.97
CA VAL A 109 11.89 3.88 8.17
C VAL A 109 12.86 4.96 7.73
N GLN A 110 14.03 5.08 8.36
CA GLN A 110 14.98 6.14 8.04
C GLN A 110 15.56 5.99 6.62
N PHE A 111 15.63 4.77 6.09
CA PHE A 111 16.08 4.55 4.72
C PHE A 111 15.10 5.09 3.66
N LEU A 112 13.84 5.33 4.03
CA LEU A 112 12.82 5.93 3.17
C LEU A 112 12.97 7.45 3.06
N ASP A 113 13.70 8.10 3.98
CA ASP A 113 13.92 9.54 3.95
C ASP A 113 14.62 9.93 2.64
N TYR A 114 13.90 10.65 1.79
CA TYR A 114 14.32 11.00 0.45
C TYR A 114 13.80 12.38 0.07
N GLN A 115 14.74 13.26 -0.28
CA GLN A 115 14.46 14.61 -0.77
C GLN A 115 15.06 14.79 -2.16
N GLY A 116 14.45 14.15 -3.16
CA GLY A 116 14.82 14.32 -4.55
C GLY A 116 14.59 15.75 -5.05
N ILE A 117 15.49 16.28 -5.87
CA ILE A 117 15.32 17.63 -6.47
C ILE A 117 14.23 17.58 -7.55
N GLN A 118 14.25 16.55 -8.40
CA GLN A 118 13.41 16.46 -9.60
C GLN A 118 12.28 15.43 -9.48
N ASP A 119 12.28 14.62 -8.44
CA ASP A 119 11.38 13.50 -8.23
C ASP A 119 10.97 13.38 -6.76
N THR A 120 9.90 12.61 -6.54
CA THR A 120 9.35 12.33 -5.22
C THR A 120 8.87 10.91 -5.16
N ASP A 121 8.89 10.36 -3.95
CA ASP A 121 8.20 9.11 -3.66
C ASP A 121 6.82 9.42 -3.09
N ILE A 122 5.84 8.60 -3.44
CA ILE A 122 4.47 8.65 -2.92
C ILE A 122 3.99 7.25 -2.56
N LEU A 123 3.03 7.20 -1.65
CA LEU A 123 2.24 6.01 -1.37
C LEU A 123 0.89 6.11 -2.06
N GLN A 124 0.39 4.97 -2.52
CA GLN A 124 -1.00 4.76 -2.91
C GLN A 124 -1.45 3.44 -2.32
N GLU A 125 -2.65 3.37 -1.78
CA GLU A 125 -3.20 2.14 -1.19
C GLU A 125 -4.60 1.88 -1.72
N TYR A 126 -4.84 0.64 -2.16
CA TYR A 126 -6.12 0.20 -2.74
C TYR A 126 -6.65 -0.99 -1.94
N PHE A 127 -7.93 -0.97 -1.60
CA PHE A 127 -8.57 -1.99 -0.76
C PHE A 127 -9.54 -2.81 -1.59
N ILE A 128 -9.17 -4.04 -1.87
CA ILE A 128 -9.88 -4.90 -2.83
C ILE A 128 -10.52 -6.07 -2.09
N PRO A 129 -11.81 -6.37 -2.29
CA PRO A 129 -12.43 -7.58 -1.75
C PRO A 129 -11.59 -8.81 -2.07
N ILE A 130 -11.39 -9.69 -1.09
CA ILE A 130 -10.46 -10.84 -1.26
C ILE A 130 -10.81 -11.67 -2.50
N ALA A 131 -12.10 -11.88 -2.78
CA ALA A 131 -12.58 -12.63 -3.94
C ALA A 131 -12.20 -12.01 -5.31
N ALA A 132 -11.98 -10.70 -5.37
CA ALA A 132 -11.63 -9.98 -6.60
C ALA A 132 -10.13 -9.63 -6.69
N ALA A 133 -9.35 -9.93 -5.65
CA ALA A 133 -7.95 -9.53 -5.55
C ALA A 133 -7.07 -10.08 -6.69
N SER A 134 -7.25 -11.35 -7.09
CA SER A 134 -6.48 -11.93 -8.20
C SER A 134 -6.76 -11.22 -9.53
N HIS A 135 -7.98 -10.75 -9.77
CA HIS A 135 -8.32 -9.95 -10.96
C HIS A 135 -7.73 -8.54 -10.89
N PHE A 136 -7.75 -7.91 -9.71
CA PHE A 136 -7.08 -6.62 -9.53
C PHE A 136 -5.57 -6.71 -9.73
N MET A 137 -4.93 -7.82 -9.37
CA MET A 137 -3.51 -8.06 -9.67
C MET A 137 -3.22 -8.01 -11.18
N ASP A 138 -4.11 -8.57 -12.00
CA ASP A 138 -3.99 -8.53 -13.46
C ASP A 138 -4.17 -7.10 -13.99
N ASP A 139 -5.18 -6.37 -13.50
CA ASP A 139 -5.41 -4.97 -13.88
C ASP A 139 -4.22 -4.08 -13.47
N LEU A 140 -3.72 -4.25 -12.25
CA LEU A 140 -2.56 -3.52 -11.71
C LEU A 140 -1.32 -3.79 -12.56
N LYS A 141 -1.05 -5.05 -12.90
CA LYS A 141 0.07 -5.43 -13.77
C LYS A 141 -0.02 -4.79 -15.15
N ALA A 142 -1.20 -4.80 -15.76
CA ALA A 142 -1.42 -4.17 -17.06
C ALA A 142 -1.16 -2.67 -17.00
N ILE A 143 -1.77 -1.96 -16.04
CA ILE A 143 -1.64 -0.50 -15.89
C ILE A 143 -0.19 -0.11 -15.60
N VAL A 144 0.49 -0.79 -14.66
CA VAL A 144 1.90 -0.50 -14.32
C VAL A 144 2.81 -0.67 -15.53
N THR A 145 2.57 -1.70 -16.34
CA THR A 145 3.36 -1.97 -17.54
C THR A 145 3.11 -0.94 -18.63
N THR A 146 1.84 -0.64 -18.94
CA THR A 146 1.45 0.31 -19.99
C THR A 146 1.88 1.73 -19.68
N GLU A 147 1.69 2.18 -18.44
CA GLU A 147 2.02 3.55 -18.01
C GLU A 147 3.51 3.69 -17.60
N ASN A 148 4.26 2.58 -17.61
CA ASN A 148 5.65 2.49 -17.16
C ASN A 148 5.83 3.12 -15.75
N ILE A 149 4.97 2.72 -14.82
CA ILE A 149 4.95 3.26 -13.45
C ILE A 149 6.19 2.77 -12.70
N ASN A 150 6.91 3.70 -12.06
CA ASN A 150 8.10 3.37 -11.30
C ASN A 150 7.73 2.84 -9.89
N ILE A 151 7.36 1.56 -9.82
CA ILE A 151 7.07 0.87 -8.56
C ILE A 151 8.38 0.55 -7.82
N LEU A 152 8.47 0.96 -6.56
CA LEU A 152 9.59 0.73 -5.64
C LEU A 152 9.30 -0.39 -4.64
N SER A 153 8.04 -0.62 -4.28
CA SER A 153 7.61 -1.79 -3.52
C SER A 153 6.09 -1.97 -3.59
N ILE A 154 5.65 -3.21 -3.36
CA ILE A 154 4.25 -3.53 -3.11
C ILE A 154 4.18 -4.36 -1.83
N THR A 155 3.24 -4.03 -0.95
CA THR A 155 2.88 -4.87 0.20
C THR A 155 1.41 -5.22 0.14
N LEU A 156 1.10 -6.49 0.28
CA LEU A 156 -0.25 -7.01 0.39
C LEU A 156 -0.52 -7.36 1.85
N ARG A 157 -1.63 -6.87 2.39
CA ARG A 157 -2.04 -7.20 3.77
C ARG A 157 -3.55 -7.35 3.87
N HIS A 158 -3.97 -8.23 4.77
CA HIS A 158 -5.39 -8.37 5.10
C HIS A 158 -5.88 -7.17 5.90
N VAL A 159 -7.07 -6.69 5.55
CA VAL A 159 -7.80 -5.65 6.28
C VAL A 159 -9.21 -6.17 6.54
N LYS A 160 -9.58 -6.20 7.82
CA LYS A 160 -10.91 -6.58 8.28
C LYS A 160 -11.96 -5.57 7.81
N ALA A 161 -13.19 -6.03 7.68
CA ALA A 161 -14.31 -5.14 7.39
C ALA A 161 -14.46 -4.05 8.47
N ASP A 162 -14.57 -2.81 8.04
CA ASP A 162 -14.84 -1.63 8.87
C ASP A 162 -16.30 -1.23 8.73
N HIS A 163 -17.03 -1.36 9.84
CA HIS A 163 -18.44 -0.96 9.97
C HIS A 163 -18.62 0.19 10.97
N GLU A 164 -17.53 0.75 11.48
CA GLU A 164 -17.54 1.79 12.52
C GLU A 164 -17.29 3.18 11.92
N SER A 165 -16.35 3.27 10.97
CA SER A 165 -15.99 4.54 10.35
C SER A 165 -17.13 5.11 9.51
N PHE A 166 -17.28 6.45 9.52
CA PHE A 166 -18.26 7.13 8.67
C PHE A 166 -17.93 7.02 7.17
N LEU A 167 -16.63 6.97 6.85
CA LEU A 167 -16.09 6.79 5.50
C LEU A 167 -15.15 5.56 5.49
N PRO A 168 -15.70 4.34 5.58
CA PRO A 168 -14.89 3.14 5.64
C PRO A 168 -14.23 2.90 4.28
N TYR A 169 -12.92 2.75 4.26
CA TYR A 169 -12.18 2.37 3.04
C TYR A 169 -12.29 0.85 2.77
N ALA A 170 -12.57 0.04 3.79
CA ALA A 170 -12.74 -1.41 3.66
C ALA A 170 -14.08 -1.87 4.25
N PRO A 171 -15.22 -1.62 3.59
CA PRO A 171 -16.54 -2.05 4.10
C PRO A 171 -16.73 -3.58 4.09
N ASN A 172 -15.82 -4.32 3.46
CA ASN A 172 -15.80 -5.77 3.39
C ASN A 172 -14.40 -6.29 3.78
N GLU A 173 -14.26 -7.59 3.98
CA GLU A 173 -12.96 -8.24 4.10
C GLU A 173 -12.12 -8.02 2.83
N THR A 174 -10.98 -7.35 2.96
CA THR A 174 -10.18 -6.90 1.82
C THR A 174 -8.71 -7.28 1.93
N ILE A 175 -8.03 -7.26 0.79
CA ILE A 175 -6.58 -7.16 0.70
C ILE A 175 -6.26 -5.72 0.36
N ALA A 176 -5.47 -5.08 1.20
CA ALA A 176 -4.86 -3.80 0.89
C ALA A 176 -3.61 -4.02 0.03
N PHE A 177 -3.56 -3.31 -1.09
CA PHE A 177 -2.42 -3.21 -1.98
C PHE A 177 -1.73 -1.87 -1.69
N VAL A 178 -0.64 -1.91 -0.94
CA VAL A 178 0.18 -0.72 -0.61
C VAL A 178 1.28 -0.60 -1.65
N LEU A 179 1.23 0.44 -2.47
CA LEU A 179 2.19 0.71 -3.53
C LEU A 179 3.09 1.87 -3.12
N TYR A 180 4.40 1.65 -3.15
CA TYR A 180 5.39 2.71 -3.03
C TYR A 180 5.92 3.04 -4.41
N ILE A 181 5.78 4.31 -4.83
CA ILE A 181 5.93 4.74 -6.21
C ILE A 181 6.84 5.96 -6.25
N ASN A 182 7.72 6.06 -7.24
CA ASN A 182 8.48 7.26 -7.53
C ASN A 182 7.97 7.93 -8.82
N HIS A 183 7.90 9.25 -8.85
CA HIS A 183 7.61 9.99 -10.09
C HIS A 183 8.25 11.37 -10.09
N GLY A 184 8.39 11.98 -11.27
CA GLY A 184 8.93 13.33 -11.43
C GLY A 184 8.03 14.42 -10.84
N LYS A 185 8.62 15.55 -10.44
CA LYS A 185 7.94 16.71 -9.86
C LYS A 185 7.51 17.75 -10.90
N ASP A 186 8.02 17.67 -12.12
CA ASP A 186 7.60 18.55 -13.20
C ASP A 186 6.12 18.36 -13.56
N ALA A 187 5.51 19.38 -14.16
CA ALA A 187 4.07 19.39 -14.43
C ALA A 187 3.62 18.19 -15.29
N ALA A 188 4.42 17.77 -16.28
CA ALA A 188 4.06 16.65 -17.15
C ALA A 188 4.11 15.32 -16.39
N SER A 189 5.10 15.13 -15.52
CA SER A 189 5.19 13.97 -14.64
C SER A 189 4.04 13.90 -13.63
N VAL A 190 3.64 15.03 -13.05
CA VAL A 190 2.50 15.11 -12.12
C VAL A 190 1.17 14.82 -12.83
N GLU A 191 0.95 15.33 -14.03
CA GLU A 191 -0.26 15.00 -14.81
C GLU A 191 -0.30 13.52 -15.21
N ARG A 192 0.85 12.94 -15.59
CA ARG A 192 0.94 11.49 -15.80
C ARG A 192 0.59 10.72 -14.51
N ALA A 193 1.09 11.18 -13.36
CA ALA A 193 0.80 10.60 -12.06
C ALA A 193 -0.69 10.62 -11.71
N LYS A 194 -1.36 11.74 -11.98
CA LYS A 194 -2.82 11.84 -11.85
C LYS A 194 -3.52 10.83 -12.75
N ASN A 195 -3.13 10.73 -14.02
CA ASN A 195 -3.78 9.85 -14.98
C ASN A 195 -3.69 8.37 -14.59
N TRP A 196 -2.50 7.85 -14.33
CA TRP A 196 -2.39 6.45 -13.94
C TRP A 196 -3.00 6.17 -12.56
N THR A 197 -3.00 7.14 -11.62
CA THR A 197 -3.69 6.99 -10.33
C THR A 197 -5.20 6.83 -10.54
N ARG A 198 -5.79 7.64 -11.42
CA ARG A 198 -7.20 7.53 -11.78
C ARG A 198 -7.53 6.19 -12.46
N GLN A 199 -6.63 5.66 -13.29
CA GLN A 199 -6.80 4.32 -13.88
C GLN A 199 -6.82 3.23 -12.81
N LEU A 200 -5.90 3.29 -11.84
CA LEU A 200 -5.86 2.34 -10.72
C LEU A 200 -7.10 2.44 -9.82
N ILE A 201 -7.59 3.65 -9.55
CA ILE A 201 -8.86 3.85 -8.83
C ILE A 201 -10.03 3.22 -9.59
N ASN A 202 -10.12 3.44 -10.91
CA ASN A 202 -11.16 2.82 -11.74
C ASN A 202 -11.07 1.29 -11.71
N ALA A 203 -9.87 0.73 -11.79
CA ALA A 203 -9.66 -0.71 -11.67
C ALA A 203 -10.11 -1.23 -10.30
N ALA A 204 -9.75 -0.55 -9.21
CA ALA A 204 -10.19 -0.91 -7.86
C ALA A 204 -11.72 -0.90 -7.74
N GLN A 205 -12.37 0.16 -8.24
CA GLN A 205 -13.83 0.30 -8.24
C GLN A 205 -14.54 -0.78 -9.09
N LEU A 206 -13.97 -1.15 -10.23
CA LEU A 206 -14.49 -2.24 -11.07
C LEU A 206 -14.50 -3.58 -10.31
N ARG A 207 -13.59 -3.75 -9.36
CA ARG A 207 -13.48 -4.93 -8.49
C ARG A 207 -14.24 -4.79 -7.17
N GLY A 208 -15.10 -3.77 -7.03
CA GLY A 208 -15.87 -3.50 -5.82
C GLY A 208 -15.00 -3.03 -4.65
N GLY A 209 -13.80 -2.55 -4.93
CA GLY A 209 -12.85 -2.01 -3.96
C GLY A 209 -12.86 -0.47 -3.91
N SER A 210 -11.96 0.05 -3.08
CA SER A 210 -11.75 1.48 -2.86
C SER A 210 -10.25 1.83 -2.83
N TYR A 211 -9.93 3.07 -2.49
CA TYR A 211 -8.56 3.57 -2.32
C TYR A 211 -8.45 4.47 -1.08
N TYR A 212 -7.26 4.61 -0.51
CA TYR A 212 -7.05 5.39 0.72
C TYR A 212 -7.09 6.91 0.48
N LEU A 213 -7.78 7.64 1.37
CA LEU A 213 -8.02 9.09 1.20
C LEU A 213 -6.85 10.00 1.57
N THR A 214 -5.83 9.50 2.28
CA THR A 214 -4.81 10.36 2.91
C THR A 214 -3.66 10.76 1.99
N TYR A 215 -3.58 10.21 0.78
CA TYR A 215 -2.49 10.44 -0.14
C TYR A 215 -2.80 11.59 -1.11
N ALA A 216 -2.12 11.64 -2.27
CA ALA A 216 -2.32 12.70 -3.24
C ALA A 216 -3.77 12.76 -3.73
N ASN A 217 -4.35 13.97 -3.75
CA ASN A 217 -5.74 14.21 -4.17
C ASN A 217 -5.90 14.14 -5.70
N TYR A 218 -5.61 12.98 -6.30
CA TYR A 218 -5.64 12.80 -7.74
C TYR A 218 -6.97 12.22 -8.26
N ALA A 219 -7.79 11.66 -7.38
CA ALA A 219 -9.12 11.17 -7.73
C ALA A 219 -10.00 12.29 -8.32
N THR A 220 -10.92 11.94 -9.21
CA THR A 220 -11.98 12.85 -9.64
C THR A 220 -13.09 12.94 -8.59
N SER A 221 -13.90 13.99 -8.66
CA SER A 221 -15.10 14.16 -7.82
C SER A 221 -16.09 13.00 -7.93
N GLU A 222 -16.20 12.39 -9.11
CA GLU A 222 -17.02 11.19 -9.35
C GLU A 222 -16.38 9.95 -8.70
N GLN A 223 -15.08 9.75 -8.92
CA GLN A 223 -14.36 8.60 -8.38
C GLN A 223 -14.44 8.56 -6.85
N ILE A 224 -14.20 9.68 -6.17
CA ILE A 224 -14.23 9.69 -4.71
C ILE A 224 -15.64 9.37 -4.18
N ARG A 225 -16.71 9.92 -4.78
CA ARG A 225 -18.09 9.64 -4.37
C ARG A 225 -18.50 8.20 -4.64
N LYS A 226 -18.00 7.61 -5.72
CA LYS A 226 -18.23 6.19 -6.03
C LYS A 226 -17.52 5.28 -5.02
N SER A 227 -16.30 5.61 -4.62
CA SER A 227 -15.58 4.87 -3.56
C SER A 227 -16.15 5.11 -2.16
N TYR A 228 -16.72 6.29 -1.92
CA TYR A 228 -17.24 6.72 -0.62
C TYR A 228 -18.63 7.35 -0.75
N PRO A 229 -19.70 6.54 -0.84
CA PRO A 229 -21.07 7.03 -1.05
C PRO A 229 -21.59 7.99 0.02
N MET A 230 -21.03 7.92 1.24
CA MET A 230 -21.40 8.79 2.36
C MET A 230 -20.62 10.12 2.40
N LEU A 231 -19.78 10.41 1.40
CA LEU A 231 -18.89 11.57 1.40
C LEU A 231 -19.64 12.91 1.50
N ASP A 232 -20.74 13.09 0.78
CA ASP A 232 -21.50 14.35 0.83
C ASP A 232 -22.21 14.55 2.18
N ASN A 233 -22.68 13.45 2.79
CA ASN A 233 -23.21 13.46 4.16
C ASN A 233 -22.13 13.83 5.18
N PHE A 234 -20.92 13.33 4.99
CA PHE A 234 -19.76 13.69 5.81
C PHE A 234 -19.47 15.19 5.71
N PHE A 235 -19.44 15.75 4.51
CA PHE A 235 -19.24 17.19 4.32
C PHE A 235 -20.39 18.03 4.89
N ALA A 236 -21.65 17.57 4.78
CA ALA A 236 -22.78 18.25 5.41
C ALA A 236 -22.63 18.28 6.95
N LYS A 237 -22.21 17.17 7.56
CA LYS A 237 -21.92 17.11 9.00
C LYS A 237 -20.75 18.00 9.38
N LYS A 238 -19.68 18.04 8.57
CA LYS A 238 -18.58 18.97 8.81
C LYS A 238 -19.05 20.43 8.85
N ARG A 239 -19.88 20.86 7.90
CA ARG A 239 -20.45 22.23 7.91
C ARG A 239 -21.34 22.51 9.12
N GLN A 240 -22.02 21.50 9.65
CA GLN A 240 -22.81 21.63 10.88
C GLN A 240 -21.92 21.90 12.11
N TYR A 241 -20.79 21.20 12.23
CA TYR A 241 -19.92 21.28 13.41
C TYR A 241 -18.78 22.31 13.29
N ASP A 242 -18.42 22.68 12.06
CA ASP A 242 -17.39 23.67 11.73
C ASP A 242 -17.96 24.70 10.71
N PRO A 243 -18.94 25.52 11.13
CA PRO A 243 -19.65 26.43 10.23
C PRO A 243 -18.77 27.56 9.67
N LEU A 244 -17.67 27.88 10.36
CA LEU A 244 -16.69 28.87 9.91
C LEU A 244 -15.57 28.25 9.07
N GLY A 245 -15.56 26.92 8.89
CA GLY A 245 -14.56 26.22 8.08
C GLY A 245 -13.14 26.30 8.62
N LEU A 246 -12.95 26.42 9.94
CA LEU A 246 -11.65 26.55 10.57
C LEU A 246 -10.75 25.34 10.31
N PHE A 247 -11.35 24.13 10.27
CA PHE A 247 -10.63 22.90 9.97
C PHE A 247 -10.70 22.61 8.47
N SER A 248 -9.90 23.33 7.67
CA SER A 248 -9.80 23.11 6.21
C SER A 248 -8.47 22.47 5.82
N ASN A 249 -8.50 21.70 4.73
CA ASN A 249 -7.32 21.19 4.06
C ASN A 249 -7.60 21.06 2.55
N LYS A 250 -6.56 20.77 1.77
CA LYS A 250 -6.67 20.62 0.30
C LYS A 250 -7.69 19.55 -0.13
N PHE A 251 -7.89 18.51 0.68
CA PHE A 251 -8.89 17.49 0.39
C PHE A 251 -10.31 18.06 0.49
N TYR A 252 -10.61 18.77 1.58
CA TYR A 252 -11.91 19.41 1.79
C TYR A 252 -12.17 20.50 0.75
N GLU A 253 -11.17 21.33 0.46
CA GLU A 253 -11.26 22.37 -0.58
C GLU A 253 -11.60 21.76 -1.93
N GLN A 254 -10.85 20.74 -2.36
CA GLN A 254 -11.04 20.11 -3.67
C GLN A 254 -12.39 19.39 -3.80
N TYR A 255 -12.78 18.56 -2.82
CA TYR A 255 -13.90 17.65 -3.00
C TYR A 255 -15.22 18.14 -2.39
N ALA A 256 -15.19 19.12 -1.49
CA ALA A 256 -16.37 19.66 -0.84
C ALA A 256 -16.76 21.05 -1.32
N LEU A 257 -15.78 21.91 -1.68
CA LEU A 257 -16.04 23.30 -2.09
C LEU A 257 -16.08 23.46 -3.62
N HIS A 258 -15.26 22.72 -4.35
CA HIS A 258 -15.13 22.82 -5.81
C HIS A 258 -15.84 21.68 -6.57
N ALA A 259 -16.81 21.00 -5.97
CA ALA A 259 -17.44 19.80 -6.54
C ALA A 259 -18.34 20.02 -7.79
N THR A 260 -18.27 21.19 -8.41
CA THR A 260 -18.96 21.54 -9.66
C THR A 260 -17.92 21.83 -10.74
N ASP A 261 -17.35 20.78 -11.32
CA ASP A 261 -16.71 20.80 -12.64
C ASP A 261 -17.09 19.50 -13.37
#